data_AF-A0A921TFJ0-F1
#
_entry.id   AF-A0A921TFJ0-F1
#
_cell.length_a   1.000
_cell.length_b   1.000
_cell.length_c   1.000
_cell.angle_alpha   90.00
_cell.angle_beta   90.00
_cell.angle_gamma   90.00
#
_symmetry.space_group_name_H-M   'P 1'
#
loop_
_entity.id
_entity.type
_entity.pdbx_description
1 polymer ?
#
loop_
_entity_poly.entity_id
_entity_poly.type
_entity_poly.pdbx_seq_one_letter_code
_entity_poly.pdbx_strand_id
1 'polypeptide(L)'
;MAMLLVLGLILGLAWLLRRLPGAGFRPGDGLRVVATLPLGTKERAVVVQVGSRQLLLGVSAGGVTLLHELPEPLPAPGPVRLPQNLPDFAQLLARRLRKDP
;
A
#
# COMPACT_ATOMS: atom_id res chain seq x y z
N MET A 1 9.09 23.52 -29.53
CA MET A 1 8.81 22.17 -30.06
C MET A 1 9.57 21.06 -29.34
N ALA A 2 10.90 21.14 -29.20
CA ALA A 2 11.69 20.11 -28.50
C ALA A 2 11.24 19.82 -27.05
N MET A 3 10.78 20.84 -26.31
CA MET A 3 10.34 20.68 -24.90
C MET A 3 9.09 19.80 -24.75
N LEU A 4 8.14 19.88 -25.70
CA LEU A 4 6.94 19.03 -25.69
C LEU A 4 7.28 17.57 -26.00
N LEU A 5 8.26 17.35 -26.89
CA LEU A 5 8.69 16.02 -27.29
C LEU A 5 9.39 15.31 -26.13
N VAL A 6 10.31 16.00 -25.45
CA VAL A 6 10.99 15.47 -24.26
C VAL A 6 10.00 15.23 -23.12
N LEU A 7 9.03 16.14 -22.90
CA LEU A 7 8.01 15.96 -21.86
C LEU A 7 7.12 14.74 -22.13
N GLY A 8 6.68 14.56 -23.38
CA GLY A 8 5.92 13.38 -23.79
C GLY A 8 6.73 12.09 -23.63
N LEU A 9 8.03 12.13 -23.93
CA LEU A 9 8.92 10.98 -23.77
C LEU A 9 9.09 10.60 -22.28
N ILE A 10 9.28 11.58 -21.39
CA ILE A 10 9.41 11.35 -19.94
C ILE A 10 8.12 10.75 -19.37
N LEU A 11 6.96 11.33 -19.71
CA LEU A 11 5.65 10.82 -19.30
C LEU A 11 5.41 9.40 -19.83
N GLY A 12 5.78 9.15 -21.09
CA GLY A 12 5.68 7.85 -21.73
C GLY A 12 6.53 6.79 -21.04
N LEU A 13 7.81 7.10 -20.75
CA LEU A 13 8.68 6.19 -19.99
C LEU A 13 8.17 5.99 -18.57
N ALA A 14 7.82 7.05 -17.84
CA ALA A 14 7.32 6.95 -16.47
C ALA A 14 6.05 6.09 -16.39
N TRP A 15 5.14 6.24 -17.36
CA TRP A 15 3.93 5.43 -17.46
C TRP A 15 4.23 3.98 -17.82
N LEU A 16 5.19 3.74 -18.73
CA LEU A 16 5.61 2.41 -19.13
C LEU A 16 6.29 1.66 -17.97
N LEU A 17 7.17 2.32 -17.22
CA LEU A 17 7.74 1.78 -15.98
C LEU A 17 6.61 1.46 -14.99
N ARG A 18 5.67 2.39 -14.76
CA ARG A 18 4.55 2.18 -13.83
C ARG A 18 3.58 1.07 -14.28
N ARG A 19 3.52 0.76 -15.57
CA ARG A 19 2.72 -0.32 -16.16
C ARG A 19 3.40 -1.69 -16.07
N LEU A 20 4.72 -1.73 -15.93
CA LEU A 20 5.44 -2.99 -15.75
C LEU A 20 5.23 -3.50 -14.31
N PRO A 21 4.72 -4.74 -14.13
CA PRO A 21 4.53 -5.36 -12.81
C PRO A 21 5.90 -5.71 -12.20
N GLY A 22 6.61 -4.70 -11.68
CA GLY A 22 7.96 -4.87 -11.13
C GLY A 22 8.78 -3.59 -10.98
N ALA A 23 8.39 -2.47 -11.60
CA ALA A 23 9.17 -1.23 -11.54
C ALA A 23 8.91 -0.35 -10.30
N GLY A 24 8.06 -0.82 -9.38
CA GLY A 24 8.09 -0.28 -8.02
C GLY A 24 9.33 -0.82 -7.33
N PHE A 25 10.11 0.05 -6.68
CA PHE A 25 11.09 -0.35 -5.67
C PHE A 25 10.38 -1.26 -4.65
N ARG A 26 10.37 -2.57 -4.89
CA ARG A 26 10.00 -3.59 -3.90
C ARG A 26 11.19 -3.63 -2.94
N PRO A 27 11.05 -3.19 -1.68
CA PRO A 27 12.15 -3.26 -0.73
C PRO A 27 12.48 -4.73 -0.46
N GLY A 28 13.49 -5.25 -1.17
CA GLY A 28 14.02 -6.61 -0.99
C GLY A 28 13.05 -7.72 -1.40
N ASP A 29 13.50 -8.61 -2.28
CA ASP A 29 12.77 -9.80 -2.74
C ASP A 29 12.68 -10.87 -1.63
N GLY A 30 12.10 -10.48 -0.50
CA GLY A 30 12.11 -11.26 0.73
C GLY A 30 11.56 -10.55 1.94
N LEU A 31 11.49 -9.21 2.00
CA LEU A 31 10.89 -8.48 3.13
C LEU A 31 9.60 -7.77 2.71
N ARG A 32 8.45 -8.33 3.08
CA ARG A 32 7.14 -7.72 2.81
C ARG A 32 6.42 -7.40 4.11
N VAL A 33 6.10 -6.13 4.34
CA VAL A 33 5.19 -5.76 5.43
C VAL A 33 3.77 -6.22 5.07
N VAL A 34 3.21 -7.12 5.88
CA VAL A 34 1.87 -7.72 5.68
C VAL A 34 0.80 -6.83 6.32
N ALA A 35 1.06 -6.37 7.54
CA ALA A 35 0.13 -5.56 8.30
C ALA A 35 0.88 -4.72 9.34
N THR A 36 0.33 -3.56 9.67
CA THR A 36 0.81 -2.70 10.75
C THR A 36 -0.39 -2.36 11.64
N LEU A 37 -0.29 -2.68 12.92
CA LEU A 37 -1.29 -2.40 13.95
C LEU A 37 -0.70 -1.41 14.96
N PRO A 38 -1.20 -0.16 15.04
CA PRO A 38 -0.80 0.75 16.10
C PRO A 38 -1.33 0.24 17.45
N LEU A 39 -0.44 0.10 18.44
CA LEU A 39 -0.77 -0.32 19.81
C LEU A 39 -0.80 0.87 20.79
N GLY A 40 -0.20 2.00 20.41
CA GLY A 40 -0.19 3.24 21.20
C GLY A 40 0.29 4.43 20.38
N THR A 41 0.52 5.57 21.04
CA THR A 41 0.98 6.81 20.39
C THR A 41 2.34 6.68 19.71
N LYS A 42 3.21 5.81 20.23
CA LYS A 42 4.56 5.54 19.68
C LYS A 42 4.87 4.06 19.50
N GLU A 43 3.88 3.20 19.71
CA GLU A 43 4.03 1.74 19.69
C GLU A 43 3.20 1.16 18.55
N ARG A 44 3.81 0.28 17.76
CA ARG A 44 3.19 -0.35 16.60
C ARG A 44 3.64 -1.80 16.50
N ALA A 45 2.71 -2.73 16.37
CA ALA A 45 3.00 -4.09 15.93
C ALA A 45 3.05 -4.12 14.39
N VAL A 46 4.08 -4.71 13.82
CA VAL A 46 4.29 -4.84 12.37
C VAL A 46 4.51 -6.31 12.07
N VAL A 47 3.71 -6.88 11.17
CA VAL A 47 3.95 -8.22 10.65
C VAL A 47 4.78 -8.08 9.38
N VAL A 48 6.00 -8.63 9.40
CA VAL A 48 6.91 -8.67 8.26
C VAL A 48 7.05 -10.12 7.80
N GLN A 49 6.69 -10.37 6.55
CA GLN A 49 6.99 -11.61 5.87
C GLN A 49 8.44 -11.58 5.41
N VAL A 50 9.24 -12.51 5.93
CA VAL A 50 10.63 -12.76 5.54
C VAL A 50 10.69 -14.08 4.78
N GLY A 51 10.75 -14.01 3.45
CA GLY A 51 10.68 -15.19 2.58
C GLY A 51 9.34 -15.93 2.74
N SER A 52 9.37 -17.15 3.29
CA SER A 52 8.18 -17.98 3.56
C SER A 52 7.59 -17.81 4.96
N ARG A 53 8.27 -17.11 5.88
CA ARG A 53 7.87 -17.01 7.28
C ARG A 53 7.35 -15.62 7.62
N GLN A 54 6.40 -15.52 8.55
CA GLN A 54 5.89 -14.23 9.02
C GLN A 54 6.37 -13.95 10.44
N LEU A 55 6.97 -12.78 10.65
CA LEU A 55 7.50 -12.34 11.93
C LEU A 55 6.66 -11.17 12.42
N LEU A 56 6.10 -11.29 13.63
CA LEU A 56 5.46 -10.20 14.34
C LEU A 56 6.53 -9.43 15.11
N LEU A 57 6.74 -8.17 14.72
CA LEU A 57 7.69 -7.26 15.32
C LEU A 57 6.93 -6.16 16.09
N GLY A 58 7.26 -5.96 17.36
CA GLY A 58 6.89 -4.76 18.08
C GLY A 58 7.89 -3.64 17.76
N VAL A 59 7.39 -2.50 17.30
CA VAL A 59 8.17 -1.29 17.03
C VAL A 59 7.75 -0.24 18.05
N SER A 60 8.69 0.20 18.89
CA SER A 60 8.50 1.29 19.84
C SER A 60 9.57 2.36 19.66
N ALA A 61 9.44 3.49 20.35
CA ALA A 61 10.48 4.51 20.37
C ALA A 61 11.83 4.01 20.94
N GLY A 62 11.82 2.90 21.69
CA GLY A 62 13.01 2.28 22.28
C GLY A 62 13.67 1.20 21.41
N GLY A 63 13.05 0.80 20.29
CA GLY A 63 13.63 -0.19 19.37
C GLY A 63 12.61 -1.13 18.73
N VAL A 64 13.13 -2.17 18.07
CA VAL A 64 12.35 -3.23 17.41
C VAL A 64 12.56 -4.53 18.16
N THR A 65 11.47 -5.17 18.59
CA THR A 65 11.48 -6.45 19.32
C THR A 65 10.70 -7.49 18.54
N LEU A 66 11.25 -8.68 18.36
CA LEU A 66 10.52 -9.81 17.78
C LEU A 66 9.56 -10.37 18.86
N LEU A 67 8.26 -10.24 18.62
CA LEU A 67 7.22 -10.72 19.52
C LEU A 67 6.95 -12.21 19.31
N HIS A 68 6.75 -12.61 18.05
CA HIS A 68 6.46 -14.01 17.73
C HIS A 68 6.71 -14.32 16.24
N GLU A 69 7.13 -15.54 15.94
CA GLU A 69 7.14 -16.07 14.57
C GLU A 69 5.79 -16.75 14.34
N LEU A 70 4.99 -16.21 13.41
CA LEU A 70 3.68 -16.76 13.10
C LEU A 70 3.86 -18.06 12.30
N PRO A 71 3.37 -19.21 12.82
CA PRO A 71 3.48 -20.49 12.13
C PRO A 71 2.54 -20.56 10.92
N GLU A 72 1.40 -19.85 10.96
CA GLU A 72 0.44 -19.74 9.88
C GLU A 72 0.52 -18.33 9.27
N PRO A 73 0.70 -18.19 7.94
CA PRO A 73 0.76 -16.88 7.32
C PRO A 73 -0.61 -16.19 7.42
N LEU A 74 -0.61 -14.94 7.91
CA LEU A 74 -1.80 -14.10 7.85
C LEU A 74 -2.28 -13.97 6.41
N PRO A 75 -3.61 -14.04 6.17
CA PRO A 75 -4.17 -13.82 4.86
C PRO A 75 -3.69 -12.46 4.36
N ALA A 76 -2.93 -12.49 3.27
CA ALA A 76 -2.49 -11.25 2.64
C ALA A 76 -3.72 -10.38 2.38
N PRO A 77 -3.68 -9.07 2.68
CA PRO A 77 -4.77 -8.19 2.32
C PRO A 77 -5.00 -8.37 0.81
N GLY A 78 -6.13 -8.99 0.49
CA GLY A 78 -6.51 -9.27 -0.89
C GLY A 78 -6.53 -7.96 -1.65
N PRO A 79 -6.34 -7.98 -2.99
CA PRO A 79 -6.51 -6.77 -3.78
C PRO A 79 -7.85 -6.15 -3.39
N VAL A 80 -7.84 -4.87 -3.01
CA VAL A 80 -9.05 -4.14 -2.62
C VAL A 80 -10.03 -4.25 -3.80
N ARG A 81 -10.99 -5.15 -3.68
CA ARG A 81 -12.02 -5.36 -4.69
C ARG A 81 -13.02 -4.23 -4.50
N LEU A 82 -12.82 -3.16 -5.27
CA LEU A 82 -13.85 -2.13 -5.40
C LEU A 82 -15.09 -2.81 -6.01
N PRO A 83 -16.28 -2.67 -5.41
CA PRO A 83 -17.51 -3.08 -6.06
C PRO A 83 -17.55 -2.51 -7.49
N GLN A 84 -17.82 -3.35 -8.49
CA GLN A 84 -17.85 -2.91 -9.89
C GLN A 84 -18.98 -1.89 -10.18
N ASN A 85 -19.87 -1.68 -9.20
CA ASN A 85 -21.02 -0.80 -9.29
C ASN A 85 -20.97 0.33 -8.24
N LEU A 86 -19.79 0.91 -7.98
CA LEU A 86 -19.75 2.16 -7.22
C LEU A 86 -20.39 3.27 -8.07
N PRO A 87 -21.40 4.00 -7.54
CA PRO A 87 -21.86 5.22 -8.18
C PRO A 87 -20.68 6.19 -8.29
N ASP A 88 -20.59 6.87 -9.43
CA ASP A 88 -19.54 7.83 -9.70
C ASP A 88 -19.47 8.86 -8.54
N PHE A 89 -18.26 9.18 -8.09
CA PHE A 89 -18.03 10.06 -6.95
C PHE A 89 -18.74 11.41 -7.13
N ALA A 90 -18.84 11.90 -8.38
CA ALA A 90 -19.59 13.10 -8.71
C ALA A 90 -21.07 13.02 -8.31
N GLN A 91 -21.69 11.85 -8.42
CA GLN A 91 -23.08 11.63 -8.03
C GLN A 91 -23.25 11.60 -6.51
N LEU A 92 -22.29 11.03 -5.78
CA LEU A 92 -22.30 11.04 -4.31
C LEU A 92 -22.09 12.45 -3.77
N LEU A 93 -21.18 13.21 -4.38
CA LEU A 93 -20.92 14.60 -4.01
C LEU A 93 -22.12 15.50 -4.31
N ALA A 94 -22.72 15.37 -5.51
CA ALA A 94 -23.94 16.10 -5.86
C ALA A 94 -25.12 15.77 -4.94
N ARG A 95 -25.23 14.53 -4.47
CA ARG A 95 -26.25 14.15 -3.46
C ARG A 95 -26.02 14.80 -2.10
N ARG A 96 -24.78 15.04 -1.70
CA ARG A 96 -24.44 15.67 -0.41
C ARG A 96 -24.60 17.19 -0.46
N LEU A 97 -24.11 17.83 -1.54
CA LEU A 97 -24.31 19.27 -1.77
C LEU A 97 -25.78 19.66 -2.00
N ARG A 98 -26.59 18.74 -2.54
CA ARG A 98 -28.03 18.95 -2.70
C ARG A 98 -28.83 18.69 -1.41
N LYS A 99 -28.17 18.24 -0.33
CA LYS A 99 -28.79 18.00 0.96
C LYS A 99 -28.31 18.99 2.03
N ASP A 100 -28.25 20.27 1.67
CA ASP A 100 -28.18 21.39 2.59
C ASP A 100 -29.43 22.26 2.38
N PRO A 101 -30.39 22.31 3.33
CA PRO A 101 -31.31 23.44 3.46
C PRO A 101 -30.63 24.64 4.13
#